data_AF-A0A2V6L8C4-F1
#
_entry.id   AF-A0A2V6L8C4-F1
#
_cell.length_a   1.000
_cell.length_b   1.000
_cell.length_c   1.000
_cell.angle_alpha   90.00
_cell.angle_beta   90.00
_cell.angle_gamma   90.00
#
_symmetry.space_group_name_H-M   'P 1'
#
loop_
_entity.id
_entity.type
_entity.pdbx_description
1 polymer ?
#
loop_
_entity_poly.entity_id
_entity_poly.type
_entity_poly.pdbx_seq_one_letter_code
_entity_poly.pdbx_strand_id
1 'polypeptide(L)'
;MMTLESLKDRKQVIIDKFGPWTASNIHFGDHSYTIGEHIQGDEIKVRRILQIVSDIATKPLEAIRLVDLACHEGQYAIEFARHGANALGIEGREVHIQKALFAKEVLSLSNVNFVKDDVRNLSKQKYGSFDVVLCLGILYHLDVPDVFTFVERIAEVCDDIAVIDTRIAPGPTSSYLFNGTRYWGNSISEGHKATDTLQTKIARYWASLDNVKSFHLSRTSLYCLLSRVGFTSVYECHIPPECDKPIDRITLVAIKGRRQRVINSPLMEEYPATNVPEEFNAHKIERLYGRVYRAARLLLPEKARVAIKSHGFLGRLFRPFKPST
;
A
#
# COMPACT_ATOMS: atom_id res chain seq x y z
N MET A 1 -2.37 18.89 -29.29
CA MET A 1 -1.80 17.58 -28.93
C MET A 1 -0.30 17.62 -29.20
N MET A 2 0.50 17.07 -28.29
CA MET A 2 1.97 17.01 -28.41
C MET A 2 2.37 15.97 -29.47
N THR A 3 3.40 16.23 -30.27
CA THR A 3 3.91 15.24 -31.22
C THR A 3 4.66 14.11 -30.49
N LEU A 4 4.70 12.91 -31.08
CA LEU A 4 5.37 11.75 -30.47
C LEU A 4 6.87 11.99 -30.25
N GLU A 5 7.53 12.69 -31.17
CA GLU A 5 8.94 13.07 -31.07
C GLU A 5 9.16 14.08 -29.92
N SER A 6 8.32 15.11 -29.83
CA SER A 6 8.36 16.06 -28.71
C SER A 6 8.12 15.37 -27.36
N LEU A 7 7.22 14.38 -27.30
CA LEU A 7 6.98 13.60 -26.08
C LEU A 7 8.22 12.78 -25.68
N LYS A 8 8.91 12.15 -26.63
CA LYS A 8 10.13 11.39 -26.38
C LYS A 8 11.25 12.28 -25.82
N ASP A 9 11.48 13.44 -26.42
CA ASP A 9 12.51 14.38 -25.96
C ASP A 9 12.21 14.89 -24.55
N ARG A 10 10.98 15.31 -24.29
CA ARG A 10 10.57 15.78 -22.96
C ARG A 10 10.66 14.67 -21.91
N LYS A 11 10.28 13.45 -22.27
CA LYS A 11 10.43 12.27 -21.41
C LYS A 11 11.91 12.04 -21.09
N GLN A 12 12.80 12.15 -22.08
CA GLN A 12 14.24 12.01 -21.87
C GLN A 12 14.79 13.07 -20.91
N VAL A 13 14.35 14.32 -21.01
CA VAL A 13 14.71 15.39 -20.05
C VAL A 13 14.32 15.02 -18.61
N ILE A 14 13.14 14.41 -18.41
CA ILE A 14 12.72 13.93 -17.08
C ILE A 14 13.60 12.77 -16.60
N ILE A 15 13.98 11.85 -17.48
CA ILE A 15 14.88 10.72 -17.16
C ILE A 15 16.26 11.23 -16.76
N ASP A 16 16.83 12.15 -17.55
CA ASP A 16 18.17 12.68 -17.31
C ASP A 16 18.25 13.41 -15.96
N LYS A 17 17.16 14.08 -15.56
CA LYS A 17 17.10 14.85 -14.32
C LYS A 17 16.70 14.03 -13.09
N PHE A 18 15.79 13.07 -13.23
CA PHE A 18 15.14 12.38 -12.10
C PHE A 18 15.25 10.84 -12.14
N GLY A 19 16.01 10.30 -13.10
CA GLY A 19 16.19 8.87 -13.32
C GLY A 19 15.04 8.21 -14.09
N PRO A 20 15.23 6.96 -14.54
CA PRO A 20 14.22 6.22 -15.29
C PRO A 20 12.98 5.94 -14.44
N TRP A 21 11.82 5.75 -15.07
CA TRP A 21 10.65 5.20 -14.37
C TRP A 21 10.95 3.81 -13.83
N THR A 22 10.53 3.51 -12.60
CA THR A 22 10.92 2.26 -11.93
C THR A 22 9.74 1.38 -11.53
N ALA A 23 8.54 1.94 -11.37
CA ALA A 23 7.38 1.17 -10.92
C ALA A 23 6.17 1.37 -11.82
N SER A 24 5.98 2.58 -12.36
CA SER A 24 4.73 2.95 -12.97
C SER A 24 4.81 2.96 -14.48
N ASN A 25 4.12 2.02 -15.15
CA ASN A 25 4.05 1.90 -16.60
C ASN A 25 2.80 2.58 -17.16
N ILE A 26 2.74 3.91 -17.05
CA ILE A 26 1.58 4.72 -17.44
C ILE A 26 1.54 4.84 -18.96
N HIS A 27 0.37 4.54 -19.54
CA HIS A 27 0.09 4.70 -20.96
C HIS A 27 -0.29 6.15 -21.30
N PHE A 28 0.43 6.76 -22.24
CA PHE A 28 0.21 8.13 -22.70
C PHE A 28 -0.67 8.26 -23.96
N GLY A 29 -1.22 7.15 -24.46
CA GLY A 29 -1.88 7.08 -25.76
C GLY A 29 -0.99 6.43 -26.82
N ASP A 30 -1.61 5.90 -27.88
CA ASP A 30 -0.95 5.14 -28.96
C ASP A 30 -0.01 4.06 -28.40
N HIS A 31 1.25 4.04 -28.86
CA HIS A 31 2.32 3.13 -28.44
C HIS A 31 3.24 3.75 -27.37
N SER A 32 2.82 4.83 -26.70
CA SER A 32 3.67 5.58 -25.76
C SER A 32 3.42 5.19 -24.31
N TYR A 33 4.48 4.76 -23.62
CA TYR A 33 4.47 4.37 -22.21
C TYR A 33 5.63 5.01 -21.46
N THR A 34 5.51 5.14 -20.14
CA THR A 34 6.61 5.59 -19.28
C THR A 34 7.75 4.58 -19.19
N ILE A 35 7.47 3.27 -19.21
CA ILE A 35 8.50 2.21 -19.19
C ILE A 35 8.57 1.49 -20.54
N GLY A 36 7.47 0.88 -21.02
CA GLY A 36 7.46 0.17 -22.30
C GLY A 36 6.15 -0.58 -22.62
N GLU A 37 6.05 -1.11 -23.84
CA GLU A 37 4.86 -1.74 -24.43
C GLU A 37 4.63 -3.20 -23.97
N HIS A 38 4.74 -3.46 -22.67
CA HIS A 38 4.39 -4.75 -22.08
C HIS A 38 4.07 -4.58 -20.59
N ILE A 39 3.30 -5.52 -20.03
CA ILE A 39 2.92 -5.50 -18.61
C ILE A 39 4.18 -5.58 -17.75
N GLN A 40 4.41 -4.56 -16.93
CA GLN A 40 5.56 -4.51 -16.04
C GLN A 40 5.33 -3.57 -14.85
N GLY A 41 6.18 -3.70 -13.84
CA GLY A 41 6.09 -2.91 -12.62
C GLY A 41 4.78 -3.15 -11.87
N ASP A 42 4.19 -2.06 -11.37
CA ASP A 42 2.99 -2.09 -10.54
C ASP A 42 1.68 -2.13 -11.33
N GLU A 43 1.73 -2.07 -12.66
CA GLU A 43 0.57 -2.13 -13.56
C GLU A 43 -0.34 -3.35 -13.27
N ILE A 44 0.27 -4.46 -12.86
CA ILE A 44 -0.41 -5.71 -12.48
C ILE A 44 -1.49 -5.48 -11.40
N LYS A 45 -1.27 -4.50 -10.52
CA LYS A 45 -2.16 -4.19 -9.40
C LYS A 45 -3.26 -3.19 -9.76
N VAL A 46 -3.11 -2.42 -10.84
CA VAL A 46 -4.07 -1.34 -11.20
C VAL A 46 -5.47 -1.89 -11.38
N ARG A 47 -5.62 -2.95 -12.18
CA ARG A 47 -6.91 -3.62 -12.39
C ARG A 47 -7.59 -4.02 -11.08
N ARG A 48 -6.81 -4.56 -10.13
CA ARG A 48 -7.32 -4.98 -8.82
C ARG A 48 -7.86 -3.79 -8.03
N ILE A 49 -7.05 -2.73 -7.91
CA ILE A 49 -7.42 -1.55 -7.11
C ILE A 49 -8.59 -0.80 -7.74
N LEU A 50 -8.57 -0.62 -9.07
CA LEU A 50 -9.67 0.00 -9.80
C LEU A 50 -10.99 -0.75 -9.58
N GLN A 51 -10.98 -2.09 -9.75
CA GLN A 51 -12.17 -2.92 -9.56
C GLN A 51 -12.69 -2.87 -8.12
N ILE A 52 -11.79 -2.97 -7.11
CA ILE A 52 -12.16 -2.85 -5.70
C ILE A 52 -12.93 -1.55 -5.44
N VAL A 53 -12.38 -0.42 -5.90
CA VAL A 53 -13.00 0.88 -5.67
C VAL A 53 -14.32 0.98 -6.43
N SER A 54 -14.35 0.55 -7.69
CA SER A 54 -15.57 0.56 -8.51
C SER A 54 -16.71 -0.28 -7.94
N ASP A 55 -16.40 -1.41 -7.29
CA ASP A 55 -17.42 -2.33 -6.76
C ASP A 55 -17.94 -1.90 -5.39
N ILE A 56 -17.10 -1.27 -4.57
CA ILE A 56 -17.36 -1.10 -3.13
C ILE A 56 -17.62 0.37 -2.77
N ALA A 57 -17.01 1.34 -3.46
CA ALA A 57 -17.28 2.74 -3.17
C ALA A 57 -18.75 3.06 -3.43
N THR A 58 -19.34 3.88 -2.57
CA THR A 58 -20.76 4.25 -2.63
C THR A 58 -21.07 5.23 -3.76
N LYS A 59 -20.05 5.91 -4.29
CA LYS A 59 -20.15 6.88 -5.38
C LYS A 59 -19.57 6.30 -6.68
N PRO A 60 -20.10 6.68 -7.85
CA PRO A 60 -19.46 6.35 -9.13
C PRO A 60 -18.08 7.01 -9.22
N LEU A 61 -17.16 6.41 -9.99
CA LEU A 61 -15.74 6.81 -10.02
C LEU A 61 -15.54 8.31 -10.30
N GLU A 62 -16.29 8.89 -11.22
CA GLU A 62 -16.23 10.30 -11.59
C GLU A 62 -16.67 11.26 -10.48
N ALA A 63 -17.39 10.77 -9.46
CA ALA A 63 -17.84 11.56 -8.31
C ALA A 63 -16.99 11.32 -7.05
N ILE A 64 -15.96 10.48 -7.13
CA ILE A 64 -15.08 10.16 -6.01
C ILE A 64 -14.03 11.27 -5.82
N ARG A 65 -13.83 11.67 -4.56
CA ARG A 65 -12.61 12.34 -4.11
C ARG A 65 -11.66 11.31 -3.49
N LEU A 66 -10.47 11.17 -4.07
CA LEU A 66 -9.50 10.11 -3.73
C LEU A 66 -8.16 10.69 -3.26
N VAL A 67 -7.54 10.05 -2.27
CA VAL A 67 -6.13 10.28 -1.92
C VAL A 67 -5.30 9.01 -2.10
N ASP A 68 -4.14 9.15 -2.75
CA ASP A 68 -3.14 8.10 -2.95
C ASP A 68 -1.90 8.41 -2.10
N LEU A 69 -1.69 7.61 -1.03
CA LEU A 69 -0.68 7.84 -0.02
C LEU A 69 0.64 7.14 -0.38
N ALA A 70 1.74 7.90 -0.43
CA ALA A 70 3.02 7.49 -1.03
C ALA A 70 2.83 7.03 -2.48
N CYS A 71 2.23 7.90 -3.29
CA CYS A 71 1.77 7.60 -4.64
C CYS A 71 2.89 7.27 -5.64
N HIS A 72 4.16 7.38 -5.25
CA HIS A 72 5.32 7.18 -6.12
C HIS A 72 5.16 8.02 -7.42
N GLU A 73 5.22 7.38 -8.58
CA GLU A 73 5.13 7.99 -9.91
C GLU A 73 3.66 8.28 -10.35
N GLY A 74 2.69 8.14 -9.43
CA GLY A 74 1.32 8.62 -9.57
C GLY A 74 0.34 7.67 -10.27
N GLN A 75 0.70 6.40 -10.47
CA GLN A 75 -0.06 5.46 -11.30
C GLN A 75 -1.54 5.33 -10.91
N TYR A 76 -1.85 5.11 -9.64
CA TYR A 76 -3.24 4.92 -9.21
C TYR A 76 -4.02 6.24 -9.25
N ALA A 77 -3.46 7.32 -8.70
CA ALA A 77 -4.09 8.64 -8.78
C ALA A 77 -4.40 9.06 -10.22
N ILE A 78 -3.50 8.79 -11.17
CA ILE A 78 -3.71 9.06 -12.61
C ILE A 78 -4.81 8.16 -13.18
N GLU A 79 -4.81 6.87 -12.88
CA GLU A 79 -5.85 5.94 -13.34
C GLU A 79 -7.25 6.44 -12.94
N PHE A 80 -7.44 6.74 -11.66
CA PHE A 80 -8.74 7.23 -11.16
C PHE A 80 -9.12 8.59 -11.76
N ALA A 81 -8.14 9.47 -11.98
CA ALA A 81 -8.39 10.75 -12.65
C ALA A 81 -8.80 10.58 -14.11
N ARG A 82 -8.27 9.58 -14.83
CA ARG A 82 -8.73 9.24 -16.18
C ARG A 82 -10.16 8.71 -16.22
N HIS A 83 -10.62 8.11 -15.11
CA HIS A 83 -12.02 7.75 -14.88
C HIS A 83 -12.88 8.92 -14.35
N GLY A 84 -12.33 10.13 -14.24
CA GLY A 84 -13.06 11.34 -13.84
C GLY A 84 -12.96 11.70 -12.36
N ALA A 85 -12.39 10.84 -11.51
CA ALA A 85 -12.27 11.12 -10.07
C ALA A 85 -11.43 12.38 -9.78
N ASN A 86 -11.68 13.04 -8.66
CA ASN A 86 -10.81 14.10 -8.15
C ASN A 86 -9.74 13.50 -7.23
N ALA A 87 -8.52 13.37 -7.73
CA ALA A 87 -7.44 12.64 -7.07
C ALA A 87 -6.34 13.55 -6.50
N LEU A 88 -5.81 13.18 -5.35
CA LEU A 88 -4.62 13.77 -4.74
C LEU A 88 -3.57 12.68 -4.48
N GLY A 89 -2.38 12.79 -5.06
CA GLY A 89 -1.23 11.98 -4.69
C GLY A 89 -0.33 12.71 -3.67
N ILE A 90 0.05 12.02 -2.59
CA ILE A 90 1.04 12.50 -1.62
C ILE A 90 2.28 11.62 -1.73
N GLU A 91 3.45 12.21 -1.91
CA GLU A 91 4.71 11.47 -2.02
C GLU A 91 5.88 12.26 -1.43
N GLY A 92 6.75 11.59 -0.65
CA GLY A 92 7.84 12.27 0.06
C GLY A 92 9.05 12.59 -0.82
N ARG A 93 9.19 11.90 -1.97
CA ARG A 93 10.35 12.02 -2.85
C ARG A 93 10.07 12.89 -4.07
N GLU A 94 10.87 13.95 -4.21
CA GLU A 94 10.80 14.88 -5.34
C GLU A 94 10.89 14.18 -6.70
N VAL A 95 11.80 13.20 -6.83
CA VAL A 95 12.03 12.49 -8.09
C VAL A 95 10.78 11.80 -8.62
N HIS A 96 9.90 11.33 -7.73
CA HIS A 96 8.67 10.66 -8.10
C HIS A 96 7.54 11.67 -8.37
N ILE A 97 7.44 12.72 -7.55
CA ILE A 97 6.51 13.84 -7.78
C ILE A 97 6.70 14.46 -9.16
N GLN A 98 7.95 14.71 -9.57
CA GLN A 98 8.24 15.32 -10.87
C GLN A 98 7.83 14.43 -12.05
N LYS A 99 7.98 13.11 -11.92
CA LYS A 99 7.49 12.14 -12.91
C LYS A 99 5.96 12.08 -12.95
N ALA A 100 5.30 12.13 -11.80
CA ALA A 100 3.84 12.15 -11.72
C ALA A 100 3.26 13.45 -12.32
N LEU A 101 3.89 14.61 -12.07
CA LEU A 101 3.53 15.88 -12.67
C LEU A 101 3.72 15.89 -14.19
N PHE A 102 4.81 15.31 -14.69
CA PHE A 102 5.01 15.11 -16.12
C PHE A 102 3.90 14.26 -16.73
N ALA A 103 3.58 13.12 -16.11
CA ALA A 103 2.51 12.23 -16.59
C ALA A 103 1.14 12.93 -16.58
N LYS A 104 0.80 13.70 -15.54
CA LYS A 104 -0.39 14.55 -15.47
C LYS A 104 -0.46 15.51 -16.65
N GLU A 105 0.65 16.20 -16.94
CA GLU A 105 0.70 17.20 -18.00
C GLU A 105 0.52 16.58 -19.39
N VAL A 106 1.25 15.50 -19.68
CA VAL A 106 1.14 14.77 -20.95
C VAL A 106 -0.29 14.28 -21.20
N LEU A 107 -0.94 13.79 -20.15
CA LEU A 107 -2.33 13.31 -20.20
C LEU A 107 -3.37 14.44 -20.13
N SER A 108 -2.94 15.70 -19.99
CA SER A 108 -3.82 16.87 -19.87
C SER A 108 -4.87 16.75 -18.77
N LEU A 109 -4.50 16.14 -17.63
CA LEU A 109 -5.41 15.88 -16.52
C LEU A 109 -5.46 17.10 -15.59
N SER A 110 -6.66 17.67 -15.42
CA SER A 110 -6.91 18.81 -14.51
C SER A 110 -7.42 18.38 -13.13
N ASN A 111 -7.94 17.16 -13.02
CA ASN A 111 -8.59 16.58 -11.84
C ASN A 111 -7.66 15.70 -10.98
N VAL A 112 -6.33 15.79 -11.17
CA VAL A 112 -5.34 15.17 -10.29
C VAL A 112 -4.29 16.17 -9.84
N ASN A 113 -3.93 16.17 -8.55
CA ASN A 113 -2.85 16.98 -8.03
C ASN A 113 -1.85 16.12 -7.26
N PHE A 114 -0.59 16.56 -7.22
CA PHE A 114 0.50 15.89 -6.51
C PHE A 114 1.15 16.86 -5.55
N VAL A 115 1.36 16.42 -4.31
CA VAL A 115 2.00 17.23 -3.27
C VAL A 115 3.17 16.45 -2.68
N LYS A 116 4.31 17.12 -2.62
CA LYS A 116 5.45 16.61 -1.88
C LYS A 116 5.23 16.77 -0.39
N ASP A 117 4.95 15.67 0.30
CA ASP A 117 4.84 15.64 1.75
C ASP A 117 5.09 14.23 2.28
N ASP A 118 5.41 14.16 3.57
CA ASP A 118 5.44 12.92 4.31
C ASP A 118 4.01 12.45 4.64
N VAL A 119 3.72 11.16 4.43
CA VAL A 119 2.41 10.59 4.79
C VAL A 119 2.14 10.68 6.30
N ARG A 120 3.18 10.82 7.13
CA ARG A 120 3.07 11.12 8.57
C ARG A 120 2.52 12.52 8.85
N ASN A 121 2.37 13.39 7.87
CA ASN A 121 1.72 14.69 8.01
C ASN A 121 0.25 14.68 7.55
N LEU A 122 -0.28 13.52 7.14
CA LEU A 122 -1.69 13.37 6.78
C LEU A 122 -2.58 13.80 7.94
N SER A 123 -3.55 14.65 7.64
CA SER A 123 -4.56 15.11 8.60
C SER A 123 -5.75 15.70 7.85
N LYS A 124 -6.93 15.62 8.47
CA LYS A 124 -8.15 16.20 7.88
C LYS A 124 -8.07 17.72 7.77
N GLN A 125 -7.38 18.38 8.68
CA GLN A 125 -7.22 19.83 8.69
C GLN A 125 -6.38 20.32 7.50
N LYS A 126 -5.35 19.56 7.12
CA LYS A 126 -4.46 19.91 6.01
C LYS A 126 -5.03 19.54 4.63
N TYR A 127 -5.66 18.37 4.52
CA TYR A 127 -6.01 17.79 3.22
C TYR A 127 -7.52 17.62 2.99
N GLY A 128 -8.33 17.82 4.03
CA GLY A 128 -9.77 17.53 4.02
C GLY A 128 -10.06 16.04 4.17
N SER A 129 -11.29 15.68 3.81
CA SER A 129 -11.73 14.29 3.70
C SER A 129 -11.66 13.77 2.26
N PHE A 130 -11.70 12.45 2.14
CA PHE A 130 -11.71 11.69 0.89
C PHE A 130 -12.73 10.56 0.98
N ASP A 131 -13.48 10.33 -0.08
CA ASP A 131 -14.34 9.15 -0.19
C ASP A 131 -13.48 7.88 -0.18
N VAL A 132 -12.36 7.91 -0.92
CA VAL A 132 -11.45 6.78 -1.05
C VAL A 132 -10.04 7.15 -0.59
N VAL A 133 -9.49 6.35 0.32
CA VAL A 133 -8.08 6.44 0.75
C VAL A 133 -7.32 5.21 0.26
N LEU A 134 -6.35 5.40 -0.63
CA LEU A 134 -5.43 4.34 -1.05
C LEU A 134 -4.17 4.40 -0.19
N CYS A 135 -3.89 3.30 0.51
CA CYS A 135 -2.67 3.09 1.30
C CYS A 135 -1.98 1.83 0.78
N LEU A 136 -1.26 1.99 -0.33
CA LEU A 136 -0.78 0.86 -1.14
C LEU A 136 0.73 0.75 -1.07
N GLY A 137 1.24 -0.17 -0.26
CA GLY A 137 2.69 -0.41 -0.19
C GLY A 137 3.45 0.48 0.79
N ILE A 138 2.77 1.24 1.66
CA ILE A 138 3.42 2.22 2.56
C ILE A 138 3.33 1.88 4.04
N LEU A 139 2.23 1.28 4.50
CA LEU A 139 1.99 1.06 5.94
C LEU A 139 3.12 0.26 6.62
N TYR A 140 3.68 -0.73 5.91
CA TYR A 140 4.77 -1.57 6.43
C TYR A 140 6.17 -0.92 6.41
N HIS A 141 6.30 0.33 5.96
CA HIS A 141 7.55 1.10 6.05
C HIS A 141 7.59 2.04 7.28
N LEU A 142 6.49 2.11 8.05
CA LEU A 142 6.41 2.94 9.24
C LEU A 142 6.85 2.16 10.49
N ASP A 143 7.57 2.83 11.38
CA ASP A 143 7.95 2.31 12.69
C ASP A 143 6.91 2.67 13.76
N VAL A 144 7.10 2.18 14.97
CA VAL A 144 6.33 2.59 16.15
C VAL A 144 6.84 3.95 16.65
N PRO A 145 5.95 4.90 17.01
CA PRO A 145 4.49 4.80 17.05
C PRO A 145 3.78 5.18 15.74
N ASP A 146 4.49 5.67 14.73
CA ASP A 146 3.93 6.25 13.51
C ASP A 146 2.98 5.30 12.76
N VAL A 147 3.25 4.00 12.75
CA VAL A 147 2.36 2.99 12.12
C VAL A 147 0.93 3.02 12.69
N PHE A 148 0.78 3.31 13.99
CA PHE A 148 -0.53 3.37 14.65
C PHE A 148 -1.21 4.71 14.38
N THR A 149 -0.50 5.81 14.62
CA THR A 149 -1.00 7.17 14.37
C THR A 149 -1.38 7.37 12.91
N PHE A 150 -0.67 6.74 11.98
CA PHE A 150 -0.98 6.81 10.57
C PHE A 150 -2.30 6.11 10.22
N VAL A 151 -2.61 4.97 10.84
CA VAL A 151 -3.91 4.30 10.66
C VAL A 151 -5.05 5.12 11.26
N GLU A 152 -4.83 5.79 12.39
CA GLU A 152 -5.79 6.77 12.94
C GLU A 152 -6.06 7.91 11.95
N ARG A 153 -5.02 8.46 11.31
CA ARG A 153 -5.13 9.52 10.30
C ARG A 153 -5.83 9.06 9.02
N ILE A 154 -5.55 7.84 8.56
CA ILE A 154 -6.29 7.22 7.44
C ILE A 154 -7.78 7.19 7.77
N ALA A 155 -8.14 6.75 8.97
CA ALA A 155 -9.53 6.73 9.40
C ALA A 155 -10.13 8.13 9.57
N GLU A 156 -9.35 9.12 10.03
CA GLU A 156 -9.79 10.52 10.18
C GLU A 156 -10.19 11.13 8.83
N VAL A 157 -9.38 10.93 7.78
CA VAL A 157 -9.59 11.54 6.46
C VAL A 157 -10.51 10.71 5.55
N CYS A 158 -10.73 9.44 5.84
CA CYS A 158 -11.60 8.57 5.05
C CYS A 158 -13.07 8.81 5.39
N ASP A 159 -13.93 8.99 4.39
CA ASP A 159 -15.38 9.14 4.55
C ASP A 159 -16.15 7.86 4.14
N ASP A 160 -15.62 7.04 3.22
CA ASP A 160 -16.29 5.84 2.72
C ASP A 160 -15.41 4.57 2.81
N ILE A 161 -14.37 4.43 1.99
CA ILE A 161 -13.51 3.23 2.00
C ILE A 161 -12.01 3.55 2.05
N ALA A 162 -11.26 2.69 2.74
CA ALA A 162 -9.80 2.66 2.66
C ALA A 162 -9.33 1.32 2.06
N VAL A 163 -8.54 1.39 0.99
CA VAL A 163 -7.91 0.22 0.38
C VAL A 163 -6.46 0.16 0.86
N ILE A 164 -6.12 -0.91 1.59
CA ILE A 164 -4.83 -1.04 2.27
C ILE A 164 -4.12 -2.27 1.71
N ASP A 165 -3.00 -2.05 1.02
CA ASP A 165 -2.12 -3.11 0.58
C ASP A 165 -0.84 -3.08 1.41
N THR A 166 -0.63 -4.11 2.24
CA THR A 166 0.44 -4.10 3.24
C THR A 166 1.05 -5.48 3.48
N ARG A 167 2.24 -5.49 4.08
CA ARG A 167 2.82 -6.70 4.68
C ARG A 167 2.31 -6.89 6.10
N ILE A 168 2.16 -8.16 6.47
CA ILE A 168 1.84 -8.62 7.83
C ILE A 168 3.00 -9.43 8.40
N ALA A 169 2.95 -9.70 9.70
CA ALA A 169 3.89 -10.56 10.41
C ALA A 169 3.28 -11.94 10.72
N PRO A 170 3.52 -12.97 9.87
CA PRO A 170 3.15 -14.35 10.19
C PRO A 170 3.85 -14.81 11.48
N GLY A 171 3.06 -15.02 12.54
CA GLY A 171 3.56 -15.41 13.86
C GLY A 171 4.39 -14.29 14.53
N PRO A 172 3.74 -13.24 15.06
CA PRO A 172 4.43 -12.09 15.66
C PRO A 172 5.33 -12.50 16.85
N THR A 173 6.44 -11.79 17.04
CA THR A 173 7.42 -12.05 18.13
C THR A 173 7.56 -10.87 19.08
N SER A 174 6.93 -9.74 18.78
CA SER A 174 7.02 -8.51 19.56
C SER A 174 5.64 -7.90 19.72
N SER A 175 5.47 -7.08 20.76
CA SER A 175 4.24 -6.29 20.96
C SER A 175 4.56 -4.90 21.48
N TYR A 176 3.67 -3.95 21.18
CA TYR A 176 3.72 -2.58 21.66
C TYR A 176 2.37 -2.19 22.24
N LEU A 177 2.40 -1.34 23.28
CA LEU A 177 1.20 -0.70 23.82
C LEU A 177 0.99 0.63 23.10
N PHE A 178 -0.23 0.83 22.59
CA PHE A 178 -0.66 2.07 21.97
C PHE A 178 -2.09 2.36 22.42
N ASN A 179 -2.33 3.54 23.00
CA ASN A 179 -3.62 3.95 23.58
C ASN A 179 -4.24 2.86 24.49
N GLY A 180 -3.43 2.31 25.40
CA GLY A 180 -3.86 1.28 26.35
C GLY A 180 -4.09 -0.12 25.76
N THR A 181 -3.91 -0.29 24.45
CA THR A 181 -4.13 -1.54 23.74
C THR A 181 -2.81 -2.16 23.30
N ARG A 182 -2.67 -3.48 23.45
CA ARG A 182 -1.51 -4.23 22.98
C ARG A 182 -1.69 -4.66 21.53
N TYR A 183 -0.73 -4.31 20.69
CA TYR A 183 -0.63 -4.73 19.29
C TYR A 183 0.62 -5.56 19.08
N TRP A 184 0.50 -6.63 18.31
CA TRP A 184 1.55 -7.60 18.03
C TRP A 184 2.05 -7.47 16.59
N GLY A 185 3.31 -7.82 16.38
CA GLY A 185 3.97 -7.71 15.09
C GLY A 185 5.45 -8.08 15.17
N ASN A 186 6.20 -7.70 14.14
CA ASN A 186 7.64 -7.88 14.04
C ASN A 186 8.32 -6.58 13.63
N SER A 187 9.44 -6.26 14.29
CA SER A 187 10.33 -5.19 13.84
C SER A 187 11.22 -5.69 12.71
N ILE A 188 11.19 -4.99 11.57
CA ILE A 188 11.92 -5.33 10.35
C ILE A 188 12.93 -4.22 10.07
N SER A 189 14.12 -4.57 9.58
CA SER A 189 15.10 -3.55 9.16
C SER A 189 14.76 -3.05 7.76
N GLU A 190 14.74 -1.73 7.62
CA GLU A 190 14.54 -1.02 6.34
C GLU A 190 15.85 -0.92 5.52
N GLY A 191 16.94 -1.57 5.99
CA GLY A 191 18.24 -1.53 5.32
C GLY A 191 19.01 -0.22 5.50
N HIS A 192 18.46 0.75 6.23
CA HIS A 192 19.21 1.93 6.65
C HIS A 192 20.10 1.66 7.85
N LYS A 193 21.24 2.35 7.90
CA LYS A 193 22.04 2.48 9.12
C LYS A 193 21.62 3.74 9.85
N ALA A 194 21.74 3.75 11.18
CA ALA A 194 21.50 4.95 11.98
C ALA A 194 22.45 6.10 11.59
N THR A 195 23.64 5.76 11.10
CA THR A 195 24.67 6.69 10.62
C THR A 195 24.46 7.17 9.18
N ASP A 196 23.50 6.61 8.43
CA ASP A 196 23.25 7.04 7.06
C ASP A 196 22.66 8.47 7.05
N THR A 197 23.16 9.32 6.16
CA THR A 197 22.59 10.67 5.97
C THR A 197 21.17 10.59 5.41
N LEU A 198 20.35 11.62 5.66
CA LEU A 198 18.98 11.68 5.12
C LEU A 198 18.96 11.52 3.59
N GLN A 199 19.91 12.13 2.88
CA GLN A 199 20.02 12.01 1.42
C GLN A 199 20.28 10.57 0.98
N THR A 200 21.18 9.86 1.66
CA THR A 200 21.44 8.43 1.43
C THR A 200 20.19 7.58 1.67
N LYS A 201 19.39 7.92 2.69
CA LYS A 201 18.15 7.19 2.98
C LYS A 201 17.09 7.44 1.91
N ILE A 202 16.83 8.71 1.57
CA ILE A 202 15.85 9.11 0.55
C ILE A 202 16.15 8.48 -0.82
N ALA A 203 17.43 8.33 -1.17
CA ALA A 203 17.88 7.71 -2.42
C ALA A 203 17.53 6.22 -2.53
N ARG A 204 17.16 5.55 -1.43
CA ARG A 204 16.64 4.16 -1.47
C ARG A 204 15.13 4.20 -1.72
N TYR A 205 14.72 4.13 -2.98
CA TYR A 205 13.32 4.29 -3.38
C TYR A 205 12.37 3.23 -2.79
N TRP A 206 12.88 2.03 -2.50
CA TRP A 206 12.09 0.89 -2.00
C TRP A 206 12.11 0.72 -0.48
N ALA A 207 12.59 1.73 0.25
CA ALA A 207 12.65 1.74 1.71
C ALA A 207 11.87 2.94 2.26
N SER A 208 11.76 3.04 3.58
CA SER A 208 11.25 4.24 4.25
C SER A 208 12.05 5.52 3.88
N LEU A 209 11.49 6.70 4.14
CA LEU A 209 12.19 7.97 3.92
C LEU A 209 13.41 8.13 4.86
N ASP A 210 13.27 7.68 6.10
CA ASP A 210 14.21 7.96 7.19
C ASP A 210 14.35 6.85 8.25
N ASN A 211 13.33 6.01 8.41
CA ASN A 211 13.30 4.97 9.44
C ASN A 211 14.42 3.94 9.27
N VAL A 212 15.01 3.50 10.39
CA VAL A 212 15.99 2.39 10.37
C VAL A 212 15.29 1.03 10.40
N LYS A 213 14.11 1.01 11.02
CA LYS A 213 13.27 -0.16 11.19
C LYS A 213 11.83 0.20 10.86
N SER A 214 11.02 -0.80 10.60
CA SER A 214 9.59 -0.70 10.45
C SER A 214 8.91 -1.75 11.32
N PHE A 215 7.61 -1.59 11.55
CA PHE A 215 6.83 -2.53 12.33
C PHE A 215 5.70 -3.14 11.50
N HIS A 216 5.87 -4.41 11.14
CA HIS A 216 4.84 -5.17 10.46
C HIS A 216 3.86 -5.73 11.49
N LEU A 217 2.61 -5.26 11.46
CA LEU A 217 1.55 -5.76 12.33
C LEU A 217 1.22 -7.23 12.04
N SER A 218 0.83 -7.98 13.07
CA SER A 218 0.13 -9.25 12.86
C SER A 218 -1.21 -8.96 12.18
N ARG A 219 -1.74 -9.95 11.46
CA ARG A 219 -3.06 -9.85 10.83
C ARG A 219 -4.14 -9.48 11.84
N THR A 220 -4.19 -10.17 12.98
CA THR A 220 -5.16 -9.90 14.06
C THR A 220 -5.04 -8.48 14.59
N SER A 221 -3.81 -8.03 14.88
CA SER A 221 -3.57 -6.69 15.39
C SER A 221 -3.93 -5.59 14.39
N LEU A 222 -3.66 -5.80 13.10
CA LEU A 222 -4.08 -4.88 12.04
C LEU A 222 -5.61 -4.79 11.94
N TYR A 223 -6.33 -5.92 11.96
CA TYR A 223 -7.79 -5.91 11.89
C TYR A 223 -8.43 -5.24 13.11
N CYS A 224 -7.91 -5.55 14.30
CA CYS A 224 -8.38 -4.91 15.52
C CYS A 224 -8.10 -3.41 15.52
N LEU A 225 -6.93 -2.98 15.03
CA LEU A 225 -6.60 -1.57 14.88
C LEU A 225 -7.60 -0.87 13.95
N LEU A 226 -7.84 -1.41 12.74
CA LEU A 226 -8.79 -0.86 11.78
C LEU A 226 -10.21 -0.75 12.37
N SER A 227 -10.66 -1.78 13.08
CA SER A 227 -11.97 -1.77 13.74
C SER A 227 -12.08 -0.69 14.82
N ARG A 228 -11.01 -0.46 15.59
CA ARG A 228 -10.98 0.53 16.67
C ARG A 228 -10.92 1.97 16.17
N VAL A 229 -10.19 2.24 15.09
CA VAL A 229 -10.09 3.59 14.52
C VAL A 229 -11.35 4.04 13.78
N GLY A 230 -12.33 3.15 13.59
CA GLY A 230 -13.68 3.52 13.13
C GLY A 230 -14.19 2.76 11.92
N PHE A 231 -13.41 1.85 11.32
CA PHE A 231 -13.92 1.01 10.23
C PHE A 231 -14.86 -0.07 10.78
N THR A 232 -16.01 -0.26 10.14
CA THR A 232 -17.06 -1.15 10.64
C THR A 232 -16.93 -2.58 10.15
N SER A 233 -16.28 -2.78 9.00
CA SER A 233 -16.00 -4.08 8.40
C SER A 233 -14.71 -4.01 7.58
N VAL A 234 -13.98 -5.12 7.53
CA VAL A 234 -12.74 -5.25 6.75
C VAL A 234 -12.81 -6.54 5.94
N TYR A 235 -12.61 -6.44 4.64
CA TYR A 235 -12.59 -7.56 3.70
C TYR A 235 -11.20 -7.72 3.10
N GLU A 236 -10.82 -8.95 2.73
CA GLU A 236 -9.63 -9.20 1.94
C GLU A 236 -10.01 -9.47 0.49
N CYS A 237 -9.35 -8.78 -0.44
CA CYS A 237 -9.59 -8.98 -1.86
C CYS A 237 -8.80 -10.19 -2.35
N HIS A 238 -9.49 -11.17 -2.94
CA HIS A 238 -8.85 -12.31 -3.60
C HIS A 238 -8.84 -12.16 -5.14
N ILE A 239 -9.90 -11.57 -5.70
CA ILE A 239 -10.09 -11.33 -7.14
C ILE A 239 -10.44 -9.85 -7.36
N PRO A 240 -9.85 -9.15 -8.37
CA PRO A 240 -8.93 -9.64 -9.39
C PRO A 240 -7.58 -10.15 -8.83
N PRO A 241 -7.00 -11.25 -9.34
CA PRO A 241 -5.82 -11.89 -8.73
C PRO A 241 -4.54 -11.06 -8.92
N GLU A 242 -3.59 -11.23 -7.99
CA GLU A 242 -2.21 -10.75 -8.08
C GLU A 242 -1.32 -11.98 -7.93
N CYS A 243 -0.98 -12.62 -9.05
CA CYS A 243 -0.47 -13.99 -9.07
C CYS A 243 0.88 -14.16 -8.35
N ASP A 244 1.74 -13.14 -8.37
CA ASP A 244 3.05 -13.16 -7.71
C ASP A 244 3.02 -12.52 -6.30
N LYS A 245 1.82 -12.29 -5.72
CA LYS A 245 1.70 -11.65 -4.41
C LYS A 245 2.34 -12.51 -3.31
N PRO A 246 3.25 -11.95 -2.48
CA PRO A 246 3.82 -12.67 -1.35
C PRO A 246 2.74 -13.11 -0.34
N ILE A 247 2.93 -14.26 0.29
CA ILE A 247 1.99 -14.81 1.29
C ILE A 247 1.83 -13.91 2.53
N ASP A 248 2.86 -13.13 2.84
CA ASP A 248 2.87 -12.16 3.93
C ASP A 248 2.38 -10.77 3.50
N ARG A 249 1.83 -10.62 2.29
CA ARG A 249 1.26 -9.37 1.77
C ARG A 249 -0.23 -9.55 1.46
N ILE A 250 -1.06 -8.64 1.94
CA ILE A 250 -2.52 -8.71 1.80
C ILE A 250 -3.08 -7.40 1.26
N THR A 251 -4.22 -7.47 0.56
CA THR A 251 -5.00 -6.29 0.15
C THR A 251 -6.33 -6.30 0.89
N LEU A 252 -6.54 -5.30 1.73
CA LEU A 252 -7.73 -5.12 2.54
C LEU A 252 -8.58 -3.98 2.01
N VAL A 253 -9.89 -4.11 2.19
CA VAL A 253 -10.86 -3.03 2.01
C VAL A 253 -11.54 -2.81 3.35
N ALA A 254 -11.27 -1.66 3.96
CA ALA A 254 -11.86 -1.24 5.22
C ALA A 254 -12.99 -0.23 4.94
N ILE A 255 -14.20 -0.53 5.39
CA ILE A 255 -15.40 0.28 5.10
C ILE A 255 -15.76 1.12 6.32
N LYS A 256 -16.00 2.41 6.10
CA LYS A 256 -16.47 3.36 7.10
C LYS A 256 -17.99 3.46 7.06
N GLY A 257 -18.64 2.43 7.59
CA GLY A 257 -20.10 2.34 7.64
C GLY A 257 -20.69 2.71 9.00
N ARG A 258 -21.93 2.26 9.21
CA ARG A 258 -22.63 2.35 10.48
C ARG A 258 -22.76 0.96 11.10
N ARG A 259 -22.25 0.77 12.31
CA ARG A 259 -22.47 -0.46 13.08
C ARG A 259 -23.96 -0.67 13.32
N GLN A 260 -24.45 -1.86 12.99
CA GLN A 260 -25.84 -2.25 13.21
C GLN A 260 -25.95 -3.01 14.52
N ARG A 261 -27.08 -2.83 15.21
CA ARG A 261 -27.41 -3.60 16.41
C ARG A 261 -27.90 -5.00 16.02
N VAL A 262 -27.40 -6.03 16.69
CA VAL A 262 -27.81 -7.42 16.46
C VAL A 262 -29.11 -7.70 17.24
N ILE A 263 -30.24 -7.73 16.54
CA ILE A 263 -31.57 -7.92 17.16
C ILE A 263 -31.83 -9.40 17.52
N ASN A 264 -31.56 -10.31 16.58
CA ASN A 264 -31.85 -11.74 16.74
C ASN A 264 -30.92 -12.45 17.75
N SER A 265 -29.74 -11.89 17.99
CA SER A 265 -28.69 -12.50 18.81
C SER A 265 -27.98 -11.43 19.66
N PRO A 266 -28.70 -10.80 20.60
CA PRO A 266 -28.21 -9.61 21.32
C PRO A 266 -26.99 -9.88 22.21
N LEU A 267 -26.74 -11.14 22.60
CA LEU A 267 -25.51 -11.53 23.31
C LEU A 267 -24.23 -11.25 22.50
N MET A 268 -24.35 -11.11 21.17
CA MET A 268 -23.22 -10.76 20.32
C MET A 268 -22.74 -9.31 20.51
N GLU A 269 -23.52 -8.44 21.15
CA GLU A 269 -23.09 -7.08 21.51
C GLU A 269 -21.99 -7.11 22.60
N GLU A 270 -21.99 -8.14 23.46
CA GLU A 270 -20.98 -8.34 24.50
C GLU A 270 -19.76 -9.13 23.97
N TYR A 271 -19.87 -9.74 22.79
CA TYR A 271 -18.79 -10.52 22.20
C TYR A 271 -17.68 -9.58 21.70
N PRO A 272 -16.40 -9.83 22.06
CA PRO A 272 -15.32 -8.90 21.75
C PRO A 272 -15.05 -8.79 20.25
N ALA A 273 -15.56 -7.72 19.62
CA ALA A 273 -15.35 -7.43 18.20
C ALA A 273 -14.02 -6.69 17.91
N THR A 274 -13.51 -5.94 18.89
CA THR A 274 -12.32 -5.09 18.73
C THR A 274 -11.12 -5.57 19.53
N ASN A 275 -11.32 -6.43 20.53
CA ASN A 275 -10.26 -7.00 21.39
C ASN A 275 -10.14 -8.51 21.18
N VAL A 276 -10.06 -8.94 19.92
CA VAL A 276 -9.89 -10.36 19.61
C VAL A 276 -8.50 -10.81 20.07
N PRO A 277 -8.38 -11.87 20.89
CA PRO A 277 -7.08 -12.41 21.27
C PRO A 277 -6.28 -12.81 20.02
N GLU A 278 -4.97 -12.61 20.07
CA GLU A 278 -4.07 -13.11 19.03
C GLU A 278 -4.29 -14.62 18.78
N GLU A 279 -4.67 -15.39 19.79
CA GLU A 279 -4.87 -16.85 19.72
C GLU A 279 -6.13 -17.32 18.96
N PHE A 280 -6.83 -16.43 18.25
CA PHE A 280 -8.01 -16.80 17.46
C PHE A 280 -7.69 -17.92 16.44
N ASN A 281 -8.54 -18.95 16.41
CA ASN A 281 -8.31 -20.19 15.65
C ASN A 281 -8.05 -19.98 14.15
N ALA A 282 -8.66 -18.95 13.54
CA ALA A 282 -8.59 -18.70 12.10
C ALA A 282 -7.17 -18.48 11.56
N HIS A 283 -6.21 -18.09 12.41
CA HIS A 283 -4.84 -17.77 11.99
C HIS A 283 -3.79 -18.73 12.54
N LYS A 284 -4.20 -19.88 13.10
CA LYS A 284 -3.28 -20.90 13.64
C LYS A 284 -2.31 -21.43 12.58
N ILE A 285 -2.79 -21.64 11.34
CA ILE A 285 -1.96 -22.12 10.22
C ILE A 285 -0.91 -21.07 9.83
N GLU A 286 -1.29 -19.79 9.72
CA GLU A 286 -0.36 -18.69 9.40
C GLU A 286 0.73 -18.55 10.48
N ARG A 287 0.37 -18.72 11.77
CA ARG A 287 1.35 -18.74 12.88
C ARG A 287 2.28 -19.93 12.83
N LEU A 288 1.76 -21.11 12.51
CA LEU A 288 2.57 -22.32 12.35
C LEU A 288 3.55 -22.13 11.19
N TYR A 289 3.06 -21.65 10.04
CA TYR A 289 3.89 -21.27 8.90
C TYR A 289 4.99 -20.28 9.30
N GLY A 290 4.65 -19.19 10.00
CA GLY A 290 5.63 -18.21 10.49
C GLY A 290 6.70 -18.81 11.39
N ARG A 291 6.33 -19.74 12.30
CA ARG A 291 7.27 -20.46 13.17
C ARG A 291 8.19 -21.38 12.37
N VAL A 292 7.63 -22.19 11.46
CA VAL A 292 8.39 -23.12 10.61
C VAL A 292 9.32 -22.35 9.68
N TYR A 293 8.85 -21.28 9.05
CA TYR A 293 9.64 -20.41 8.19
C TYR A 293 10.83 -19.81 8.94
N ARG A 294 10.64 -19.33 10.17
CA ARG A 294 11.74 -18.83 11.00
C ARG A 294 12.76 -19.91 11.34
N ALA A 295 12.29 -21.09 11.75
CA ALA A 295 13.16 -22.22 12.05
C ALA A 295 14.00 -22.62 10.81
N ALA A 296 13.35 -22.73 9.65
CA ALA A 296 14.03 -22.99 8.37
C ALA A 296 15.06 -21.88 8.04
N ARG A 297 14.72 -20.60 8.26
CA ARG A 297 15.64 -19.49 8.02
C ARG A 297 16.87 -19.52 8.95
N LEU A 298 16.71 -19.94 10.19
CA LEU A 298 17.83 -20.09 11.14
C LEU A 298 18.77 -21.22 10.71
N LEU A 299 18.24 -22.31 10.15
CA LEU A 299 19.01 -23.45 9.64
C LEU A 299 19.71 -23.19 8.30
N LEU A 300 19.32 -22.15 7.56
CA LEU A 300 19.93 -21.82 6.27
C LEU A 300 21.18 -20.93 6.40
N PRO A 301 22.25 -21.20 5.63
CA PRO A 301 23.44 -20.34 5.54
C PRO A 301 23.08 -18.90 5.11
N GLU A 302 23.83 -17.90 5.59
CA GLU A 302 23.53 -16.48 5.35
C GLU A 302 23.41 -16.11 3.87
N LYS A 303 24.24 -16.70 3.00
CA LYS A 303 24.17 -16.55 1.53
C LYS A 303 22.84 -17.04 0.94
N ALA A 304 22.24 -18.08 1.51
CA ALA A 304 20.93 -18.59 1.09
C ALA A 304 19.76 -17.75 1.65
N ARG A 305 19.95 -17.05 2.78
CA ARG A 305 18.95 -16.14 3.37
C ARG A 305 18.68 -14.91 2.48
N VAL A 306 19.70 -14.42 1.76
CA VAL A 306 19.56 -13.28 0.83
C VAL A 306 18.77 -13.67 -0.42
N ALA A 307 18.94 -14.90 -0.92
CA ALA A 307 18.16 -15.42 -2.06
C ALA A 307 16.66 -15.53 -1.76
N ILE A 308 16.29 -15.80 -0.51
CA ILE A 308 14.89 -15.86 -0.04
C ILE A 308 14.28 -14.45 0.12
N LYS A 309 15.09 -13.44 0.48
CA LYS A 309 14.64 -12.05 0.60
C LYS A 309 14.29 -11.41 -0.75
N SER A 310 15.07 -11.72 -1.79
CA SER A 310 14.91 -11.10 -3.11
C SER A 310 13.88 -11.81 -3.98
N HIS A 311 13.66 -13.10 -3.76
CA HIS A 311 12.67 -13.90 -4.47
C HIS A 311 12.15 -14.94 -3.49
N GLY A 312 10.83 -15.08 -3.37
CA GLY A 312 10.25 -16.24 -2.73
C GLY A 312 10.82 -17.50 -3.39
N PHE A 313 11.82 -18.12 -2.77
CA PHE A 313 12.58 -19.23 -3.35
C PHE A 313 11.65 -20.43 -3.63
N LEU A 314 10.55 -20.54 -2.87
CA LEU A 314 9.45 -21.47 -3.12
C LEU A 314 8.46 -20.98 -4.21
N GLY A 315 8.34 -19.68 -4.45
CA GLY A 315 7.45 -19.12 -5.48
C GLY A 315 7.91 -19.40 -6.92
N ARG A 316 9.22 -19.58 -7.16
CA ARG A 316 9.73 -19.99 -8.49
C ARG A 316 9.50 -21.46 -8.80
N LEU A 317 9.45 -22.34 -7.80
CA LEU A 317 9.19 -23.77 -7.98
C LEU A 317 7.72 -24.07 -8.30
N PHE A 318 6.80 -23.15 -8.00
CA PHE A 318 5.35 -23.32 -8.16
C PHE A 318 4.69 -22.25 -9.05
N ARG A 319 5.40 -21.61 -9.99
CA ARG A 319 4.76 -20.73 -10.97
C ARG A 319 3.82 -21.55 -11.88
N PRO A 320 2.48 -21.43 -11.80
CA PRO A 320 1.59 -22.20 -12.66
C PRO A 320 1.32 -21.49 -13.98
N PHE A 321 1.77 -20.24 -14.15
CA PHE A 321 1.32 -19.43 -15.27
C PHE A 321 2.40 -18.43 -15.74
N LYS A 322 2.89 -18.63 -16.96
CA LYS A 322 3.40 -17.54 -17.79
C LYS A 322 2.22 -17.14 -18.68
N PRO A 323 1.74 -15.88 -18.64
CA PRO A 323 0.81 -15.45 -19.68
C PRO A 323 1.52 -15.62 -21.04
N SER A 324 0.84 -16.27 -21.97
CA SER A 324 1.28 -16.32 -23.37
C SER A 324 1.33 -14.89 -23.90
N THR A 325 2.46 -14.55 -24.51
CA THR A 325 2.69 -13.33 -25.30
C THR A 325 1.58 -13.08 -26.31
#